data_AF-E1WQE9-F1
#
_entry.id   AF-E1WQE9-F1
#
_cell.length_a   1.000
_cell.length_b   1.000
_cell.length_c   1.000
_cell.angle_alpha   90.00
_cell.angle_beta   90.00
_cell.angle_gamma   90.00
#
_symmetry.space_group_name_H-M   'P 1'
#
loop_
_entity.id
_entity.type
_entity.pdbx_description
1 polymer ?
#
loop_
_entity_poly.entity_id
_entity_poly.type
_entity_poly.pdbx_seq_one_letter_code
_entity_poly.pdbx_strand_id
1 'polypeptide(L)'
;MKKLFALLFISMISGMIMAQIPEVSGTIVFKKDGQPVVGALVSVLGTDISTITDVDGRFTLKKIPEKAQRIRVKYIGMQPKDVKIRPIMNVTLDLEKKLAFFIQAGVGVSGYNLENNNEDIYGGNNHLYIQGGVGLNYNFSTYFSLQPSVNVVAKGCKNMGRRGSDGQGEITVDPVYLEIPVLIAARFIISDFGRLIFNAGPYAAIGIAGKGKYTDEWEGTSMKFDLFSGDEAVLKRFDAGVQAGFAYEIKHIGFSYTFGYGLLKPFKEWNKEWGATPHNISHNFGLKYIF
;
A
#
# COMPACT_ATOMS: atom_id res chain seq x y z
N MET A 1 40.33 31.39 50.47
CA MET A 1 39.19 31.27 49.53
C MET A 1 39.58 30.90 48.09
N LYS A 2 40.72 31.38 47.55
CA LYS A 2 41.15 31.06 46.17
C LYS A 2 41.43 29.56 45.89
N LYS A 3 41.92 28.79 46.86
CA LYS A 3 42.17 27.34 46.73
C LYS A 3 40.90 26.48 46.77
N LEU A 4 39.80 27.00 47.35
CA LEU A 4 38.52 26.29 47.44
C LEU A 4 37.76 26.35 46.10
N PHE A 5 37.90 27.46 45.36
CA PHE A 5 37.33 27.62 44.01
C PHE A 5 37.99 26.72 42.97
N ALA A 6 39.30 26.46 43.08
CA ALA A 6 40.01 25.56 42.17
C ALA A 6 39.60 24.09 42.35
N LEU A 7 39.28 23.66 43.58
CA LEU A 7 38.77 22.30 43.84
C LEU A 7 37.34 22.09 43.31
N LEU A 8 36.50 23.12 43.37
CA LEU A 8 35.14 23.12 42.81
C LEU A 8 35.12 23.09 41.27
N PHE A 9 36.14 23.63 40.62
CA PHE A 9 36.27 23.59 39.15
C PHE A 9 36.73 22.22 38.63
N ILE A 10 37.53 21.49 39.40
CA ILE A 10 38.02 20.15 39.04
C ILE A 10 36.91 19.09 39.20
N SER A 11 35.95 19.27 40.12
CA SER A 11 34.83 18.33 40.28
C SER A 11 33.73 18.45 39.23
N MET A 12 33.64 19.56 38.49
CA MET A 12 32.64 19.72 37.42
C MET A 12 33.09 19.09 36.09
N ILE A 13 34.38 18.78 35.93
CA ILE A 13 34.92 18.15 34.71
C ILE A 13 34.76 16.61 34.76
N SER A 14 34.59 16.01 35.94
CA SER A 14 34.41 14.54 36.06
C SER A 14 33.00 14.04 35.72
N GLY A 15 32.03 14.94 35.45
CA GLY A 15 30.64 14.60 35.16
C GLY A 15 30.35 14.15 33.73
N MET A 16 31.33 14.15 32.82
CA MET A 16 31.17 13.72 31.42
C MET A 16 31.81 12.35 31.15
N ILE A 17 31.61 11.37 32.02
CA ILE A 17 31.76 9.97 31.60
C ILE A 17 30.50 9.62 30.81
N MET A 18 30.55 9.83 29.49
CA MET A 18 29.58 9.23 28.57
C MET A 18 29.63 7.72 28.77
N ALA A 19 28.61 7.15 29.39
CA ALA A 19 28.50 5.71 29.58
C ALA A 19 28.39 5.03 28.21
N GLN A 20 29.51 4.55 27.69
CA GLN A 20 29.53 3.71 26.50
C GLN A 20 28.97 2.35 26.90
N ILE A 21 27.99 1.84 26.14
CA ILE A 21 27.52 0.46 26.34
C ILE A 21 28.73 -0.46 26.06
N PRO A 22 29.17 -1.30 27.02
CA PRO A 22 30.55 -1.80 27.02
C PRO A 22 30.86 -2.67 25.80
N GLU A 23 29.93 -3.51 25.39
CA GLU A 23 30.11 -4.44 24.28
C GLU A 23 28.77 -5.07 23.94
N VAL A 24 28.48 -5.26 22.65
CA VAL A 24 27.35 -6.07 22.20
C VAL A 24 27.91 -7.24 21.44
N SER A 25 27.62 -8.44 21.92
CA SER A 25 28.06 -9.67 21.29
C SER A 25 26.88 -10.57 20.98
N GLY A 26 27.03 -11.43 19.99
CA GLY A 26 25.97 -12.32 19.59
C GLY A 26 26.36 -13.33 18.53
N THR A 27 25.41 -14.20 18.19
CA THR A 27 25.57 -15.18 17.11
C THR A 27 24.44 -15.00 16.09
N ILE A 28 24.78 -15.14 14.82
CA ILE A 28 23.83 -15.06 13.70
C ILE A 28 23.73 -16.44 13.05
N VAL A 29 22.51 -16.94 12.91
CA VAL A 29 22.23 -18.25 12.31
C VAL A 29 21.17 -18.17 11.23
N PHE A 30 21.27 -19.06 10.24
CA PHE A 30 20.21 -19.26 9.25
C PHE A 30 19.00 -19.92 9.93
N LYS A 31 17.79 -19.41 9.64
CA LYS A 31 16.58 -20.01 10.22
C LYS A 31 16.25 -21.39 9.65
N LYS A 32 16.70 -21.69 8.43
CA LYS A 32 16.37 -22.94 7.72
C LYS A 32 16.92 -24.17 8.42
N ASP A 33 18.16 -24.09 8.90
CA ASP A 33 18.94 -25.23 9.39
C ASP A 33 19.72 -24.93 10.69
N GLY A 34 19.65 -23.68 11.20
CA GLY A 34 20.37 -23.26 12.40
C GLY A 34 21.88 -23.10 12.19
N GLN A 35 22.38 -23.17 10.96
CA GLN A 35 23.81 -23.04 10.68
C GLN A 35 24.29 -21.61 10.91
N PRO A 36 25.54 -21.42 11.38
CA PRO A 36 26.11 -20.09 11.56
C PRO A 36 26.22 -19.34 10.22
N VAL A 37 25.87 -18.05 10.25
CA VAL A 37 26.01 -17.18 9.08
C VAL A 37 27.40 -16.56 9.10
N VAL A 38 28.30 -17.09 8.29
CA VAL A 38 29.66 -16.56 8.13
C VAL A 38 29.65 -15.37 7.16
N GLY A 39 30.29 -14.26 7.51
CA GLY A 39 30.41 -13.09 6.63
C GLY A 39 29.19 -12.17 6.57
N ALA A 40 28.28 -12.24 7.53
CA ALA A 40 27.18 -11.28 7.67
C ALA A 40 27.70 -9.94 8.17
N LEU A 41 27.25 -8.85 7.52
CA LEU A 41 27.53 -7.49 7.96
C LEU A 41 26.57 -7.11 9.09
N VAL A 42 27.12 -6.72 10.23
CA VAL A 42 26.38 -6.22 11.38
C VAL A 42 26.72 -4.74 11.57
N SER A 43 25.77 -3.86 11.34
CA SER A 43 25.94 -2.40 11.44
C SER A 43 25.05 -1.79 12.51
N VAL A 44 25.57 -0.88 13.32
CA VAL A 44 24.78 -0.08 14.26
C VAL A 44 24.04 1.01 13.49
N LEU A 45 22.71 1.08 13.61
CA LEU A 45 21.93 2.07 12.86
C LEU A 45 22.25 3.49 13.33
N GLY A 46 22.54 4.38 12.37
CA GLY A 46 22.86 5.78 12.61
C GLY A 46 24.33 6.05 12.97
N THR A 47 25.21 5.06 12.84
CA THR A 47 26.66 5.22 13.06
C THR A 47 27.44 4.44 12.00
N ASP A 48 28.75 4.69 11.91
CA ASP A 48 29.66 3.94 11.03
C ASP A 48 30.21 2.65 11.70
N ILE A 49 29.74 2.33 12.90
CA ILE A 49 30.20 1.16 13.64
C ILE A 49 29.59 -0.08 13.00
N SER A 50 30.46 -0.94 12.49
CA SER A 50 30.06 -2.22 11.93
C SER A 50 31.10 -3.29 12.19
N THR A 51 30.69 -4.54 12.07
CA THR A 51 31.55 -5.71 12.15
C THR A 51 31.02 -6.80 11.21
N ILE A 52 31.82 -7.83 10.98
CA ILE A 52 31.46 -8.98 10.14
C ILE A 52 31.48 -10.22 11.02
N THR A 53 30.53 -11.13 10.82
CA THR A 53 30.50 -12.40 11.56
C THR A 53 31.64 -13.33 11.17
N ASP A 54 32.18 -14.03 12.16
CA ASP A 54 33.23 -15.04 11.99
C ASP A 54 32.69 -16.41 11.50
N VAL A 55 33.55 -17.42 11.49
CA VAL A 55 33.24 -18.80 11.05
C VAL A 55 32.18 -19.49 11.91
N ASP A 56 32.03 -19.08 13.16
CA ASP A 56 31.01 -19.58 14.08
C ASP A 56 29.76 -18.68 14.07
N GLY A 57 29.70 -17.71 13.15
CA GLY A 57 28.60 -16.76 13.04
C GLY A 57 28.58 -15.72 14.16
N ARG A 58 29.64 -15.60 14.96
CA ARG A 58 29.71 -14.68 16.10
C ARG A 58 30.10 -13.29 15.63
N PHE A 59 29.59 -12.28 16.33
CA PHE A 59 29.96 -10.88 16.12
C PHE A 59 30.16 -10.16 17.45
N THR A 60 30.97 -9.12 17.41
CA THR A 60 31.24 -8.23 18.55
C THR A 60 31.31 -6.80 18.06
N LEU A 61 30.48 -5.94 18.64
CA LEU A 61 30.44 -4.50 18.42
C LEU A 61 30.93 -3.78 19.67
N LYS A 62 31.88 -2.87 19.50
CA LYS A 62 32.51 -2.10 20.58
C LYS A 62 32.17 -0.62 20.43
N LYS A 63 32.20 0.11 21.56
CA LYS A 63 32.05 1.58 21.62
C LYS A 63 30.73 2.09 21.02
N ILE A 64 29.63 1.40 21.32
CA ILE A 64 28.31 1.76 20.78
C ILE A 64 27.80 3.02 21.50
N PRO A 65 27.42 4.09 20.78
CA PRO A 65 26.83 5.28 21.37
C PRO A 65 25.54 4.94 22.11
N GLU A 66 25.30 5.56 23.27
CA GLU A 66 24.11 5.30 24.10
C GLU A 66 22.79 5.60 23.37
N LYS A 67 22.82 6.52 22.40
CA LYS A 67 21.66 6.86 21.54
C LYS A 67 21.32 5.75 20.54
N ALA A 68 22.22 4.81 20.27
CA ALA A 68 21.98 3.76 19.30
C ALA A 68 21.07 2.68 19.90
N GLN A 69 19.93 2.43 19.26
CA GLN A 69 18.92 1.49 19.77
C GLN A 69 18.85 0.16 19.02
N ARG A 70 19.35 0.12 17.78
CA ARG A 70 19.18 -1.03 16.89
C ARG A 70 20.45 -1.30 16.09
N ILE A 71 20.68 -2.59 15.82
CA ILE A 71 21.62 -3.05 14.79
C ILE A 71 20.85 -3.55 13.59
N ARG A 72 21.48 -3.51 12.42
CA ARG A 72 21.02 -4.12 11.18
C ARG A 72 21.99 -5.21 10.77
N VAL A 73 21.46 -6.40 10.55
CA VAL A 73 22.20 -7.55 10.01
C VAL A 73 21.86 -7.71 8.53
N LYS A 74 22.89 -7.78 7.68
CA LYS A 74 22.78 -8.02 6.24
C LYS A 74 23.64 -9.20 5.84
N TYR A 75 23.05 -10.08 5.03
CA TYR A 75 23.78 -11.15 4.34
C TYR A 75 23.18 -11.31 2.95
N ILE A 76 24.01 -11.70 1.97
CA ILE A 76 23.58 -11.83 0.59
C ILE A 76 22.47 -12.88 0.48
N GLY A 77 21.37 -12.53 -0.19
CA GLY A 77 20.22 -13.43 -0.37
C GLY A 77 19.29 -13.58 0.85
N MET A 78 19.53 -12.82 1.93
CA MET A 78 18.74 -12.86 3.15
C MET A 78 17.99 -11.55 3.37
N GLN A 79 16.81 -11.63 3.99
CA GLN A 79 16.09 -10.45 4.47
C GLN A 79 16.94 -9.69 5.50
N PRO A 80 17.26 -8.40 5.28
CA PRO A 80 17.90 -7.58 6.28
C PRO A 80 17.06 -7.54 7.56
N LYS A 81 17.69 -7.68 8.71
CA LYS A 81 17.00 -7.74 9.99
C LYS A 81 17.51 -6.67 10.93
N ASP A 82 16.59 -5.78 11.32
CA ASP A 82 16.87 -4.76 12.33
C ASP A 82 16.47 -5.31 13.69
N VAL A 83 17.38 -5.33 14.66
CA VAL A 83 17.16 -5.91 15.98
C VAL A 83 17.53 -4.90 17.05
N LYS A 84 16.71 -4.79 18.10
CA LYS A 84 17.02 -3.94 19.26
C LYS A 84 18.30 -4.42 19.93
N ILE A 85 19.19 -3.49 20.25
CA ILE A 85 20.46 -3.78 20.91
C ILE A 85 20.21 -4.40 22.28
N ARG A 86 20.90 -5.52 22.55
CA ARG A 86 20.99 -6.19 23.85
C ARG A 86 22.44 -6.65 24.05
N PRO A 87 22.97 -6.72 25.29
CA PRO A 87 24.37 -7.10 25.53
C PRO A 87 24.76 -8.45 24.91
N ILE A 88 23.85 -9.42 24.97
CA ILE A 88 23.99 -10.74 24.35
C ILE A 88 22.73 -11.01 23.51
N MET A 89 22.91 -11.36 22.24
CA MET A 89 21.78 -11.58 21.33
C MET A 89 22.02 -12.69 20.31
N ASN A 90 20.97 -13.47 20.03
CA ASN A 90 20.95 -14.43 18.94
C ASN A 90 20.04 -13.90 17.84
N VAL A 91 20.56 -13.80 16.61
CA VAL A 91 19.82 -13.28 15.46
C VAL A 91 19.63 -14.38 14.45
N THR A 92 18.39 -14.63 14.07
CA THR A 92 18.04 -15.54 12.96
C THR A 92 17.82 -14.76 11.68
N LEU A 93 18.44 -15.17 10.58
CA LEU A 93 18.19 -14.62 9.25
C LEU A 93 17.27 -15.52 8.45
N ASP A 94 16.34 -14.87 7.73
CA ASP A 94 15.36 -15.48 6.84
C ASP A 94 15.75 -15.22 5.38
N LEU A 95 15.48 -16.18 4.48
CA LEU A 95 15.72 -16.00 3.04
C LEU A 95 14.89 -14.84 2.49
N GLU A 96 15.48 -14.08 1.56
CA GLU A 96 14.75 -13.02 0.86
C GLU A 96 13.73 -13.61 -0.11
N LYS A 97 12.45 -13.67 0.29
CA LYS A 97 11.34 -13.97 -0.63
C LYS A 97 11.26 -12.87 -1.71
N LYS A 98 11.84 -13.13 -2.89
CA LYS A 98 11.75 -12.23 -4.05
C LYS A 98 10.38 -12.25 -4.71
N LEU A 99 9.68 -13.38 -4.69
CA LEU A 99 8.35 -13.51 -5.28
C LEU A 99 7.40 -14.11 -4.25
N ALA A 100 6.21 -13.53 -4.11
CA ALA A 100 5.13 -14.06 -3.30
C ALA A 100 3.80 -13.86 -4.01
N PHE A 101 2.94 -14.87 -4.00
CA PHE A 101 1.57 -14.74 -4.50
C PHE A 101 0.70 -14.11 -3.41
N PHE A 102 -0.38 -13.48 -3.81
CA PHE A 102 -1.43 -13.08 -2.89
C PHE A 102 -2.82 -13.22 -3.51
N ILE A 103 -3.80 -13.44 -2.64
CA ILE A 103 -5.22 -13.20 -2.94
C ILE A 103 -5.68 -11.95 -2.21
N GLN A 104 -6.65 -11.23 -2.77
CA GLN A 104 -7.23 -10.08 -2.13
C GLN A 104 -8.73 -10.00 -2.37
N ALA A 105 -9.43 -9.44 -1.40
CA ALA A 105 -10.84 -9.09 -1.49
C ALA A 105 -11.04 -7.73 -0.82
N GLY A 106 -12.05 -6.98 -1.23
CA GLY A 106 -12.29 -5.66 -0.65
C GLY A 106 -13.69 -5.15 -0.92
N VAL A 107 -14.05 -4.13 -0.15
CA VAL A 107 -15.26 -3.33 -0.33
C VAL A 107 -14.84 -1.90 -0.59
N GLY A 108 -15.53 -1.22 -1.49
CA GLY A 108 -15.19 0.14 -1.85
C GLY A 108 -16.41 0.95 -2.21
N VAL A 109 -16.21 2.25 -2.34
CA VAL A 109 -17.21 3.17 -2.87
C VAL A 109 -16.66 3.75 -4.17
N SER A 110 -17.46 3.74 -5.23
CA SER A 110 -17.10 4.34 -6.52
C SER A 110 -18.16 5.33 -6.96
N GLY A 111 -17.75 6.29 -7.76
CA GLY A 111 -18.63 7.29 -8.33
C GLY A 111 -18.02 7.92 -9.56
N TYR A 112 -18.79 8.77 -10.20
CA TYR A 112 -18.37 9.53 -11.36
C TYR A 112 -18.27 11.01 -10.96
N ASN A 113 -17.07 11.59 -11.01
CA ASN A 113 -16.92 13.02 -10.75
C ASN A 113 -17.52 13.81 -11.91
N LEU A 114 -18.71 14.34 -11.69
CA LEU A 114 -19.39 15.26 -12.60
C LEU A 114 -18.93 16.69 -12.25
N GLU A 115 -18.12 17.28 -13.11
CA GLU A 115 -17.70 18.67 -12.95
C GLU A 115 -18.86 19.60 -13.39
N ASN A 116 -19.36 20.37 -12.42
CA ASN A 116 -20.70 20.92 -12.44
C ASN A 116 -20.71 22.38 -12.93
N ASN A 117 -21.24 22.63 -14.13
CA ASN A 117 -21.48 23.97 -14.68
C ASN A 117 -22.98 24.29 -14.88
N ASN A 118 -23.90 23.38 -14.50
CA ASN A 118 -25.34 23.53 -14.71
C ASN A 118 -26.11 23.04 -13.48
N GLU A 119 -26.96 23.89 -12.90
CA GLU A 119 -27.77 23.60 -11.69
C GLU A 119 -28.80 22.45 -11.89
N ASP A 120 -29.02 22.06 -13.14
CA ASP A 120 -29.97 21.05 -13.58
C ASP A 120 -29.39 19.63 -13.69
N ILE A 121 -28.11 19.40 -13.38
CA ILE A 121 -27.49 18.07 -13.44
C ILE A 121 -27.02 17.69 -12.05
N TYR A 122 -27.59 16.61 -11.51
CA TYR A 122 -27.18 16.11 -10.20
C TYR A 122 -26.11 15.03 -10.34
N GLY A 123 -25.01 15.25 -9.61
CA GLY A 123 -23.90 14.34 -9.48
C GLY A 123 -24.35 13.01 -8.87
N GLY A 124 -24.15 11.91 -9.58
CA GLY A 124 -24.55 10.59 -9.08
C GLY A 124 -23.87 10.25 -7.75
N ASN A 125 -24.63 9.62 -6.85
CA ASN A 125 -24.17 9.19 -5.55
C ASN A 125 -23.14 8.05 -5.67
N ASN A 126 -22.23 8.00 -4.69
CA ASN A 126 -21.27 6.92 -4.57
C ASN A 126 -21.98 5.56 -4.39
N HIS A 127 -21.54 4.55 -5.14
CA HIS A 127 -22.04 3.18 -5.12
C HIS A 127 -21.06 2.28 -4.35
N LEU A 128 -21.57 1.51 -3.40
CA LEU A 128 -20.80 0.48 -2.70
C LEU A 128 -20.54 -0.70 -3.64
N TYR A 129 -19.28 -1.07 -3.83
CA TYR A 129 -18.87 -2.20 -4.63
C TYR A 129 -18.01 -3.20 -3.86
N ILE A 130 -17.94 -4.41 -4.41
CA ILE A 130 -17.02 -5.46 -3.97
C ILE A 130 -15.96 -5.71 -5.03
N GLN A 131 -14.79 -6.15 -4.58
CA GLN A 131 -13.72 -6.58 -5.46
C GLN A 131 -13.07 -7.87 -4.95
N GLY A 132 -12.52 -8.65 -5.87
CA GLY A 132 -11.73 -9.83 -5.56
C GLY A 132 -10.70 -10.07 -6.65
N GLY A 133 -9.52 -10.55 -6.28
CA GLY A 133 -8.46 -10.79 -7.24
C GLY A 133 -7.25 -11.51 -6.69
N VAL A 134 -6.31 -11.75 -7.60
CA VAL A 134 -5.04 -12.42 -7.32
C VAL A 134 -3.90 -11.60 -7.86
N GLY A 135 -2.73 -11.69 -7.23
CA GLY A 135 -1.57 -10.95 -7.67
C GLY A 135 -0.26 -11.49 -7.16
N LEU A 136 0.79 -10.76 -7.50
CA LEU A 136 2.18 -11.10 -7.20
C LEU A 136 2.84 -9.93 -6.49
N ASN A 137 3.71 -10.23 -5.54
CA ASN A 137 4.68 -9.29 -4.98
C ASN A 137 6.06 -9.68 -5.48
N TYR A 138 6.63 -8.90 -6.39
CA TYR A 138 8.01 -9.04 -6.85
C TYR A 138 8.91 -8.01 -6.17
N ASN A 139 9.69 -8.47 -5.19
CA ASN A 139 10.60 -7.65 -4.39
C ASN A 139 11.95 -7.52 -5.10
N PHE A 140 12.16 -6.41 -5.82
CA PHE A 140 13.43 -6.12 -6.51
C PHE A 140 14.45 -5.38 -5.63
N SER A 141 14.02 -4.88 -4.47
CA SER A 141 14.88 -4.27 -3.45
C SER A 141 14.27 -4.49 -2.06
N THR A 142 15.05 -4.39 -0.99
CA THR A 142 14.53 -4.42 0.40
C THR A 142 13.40 -3.41 0.64
N TYR A 143 13.44 -2.25 -0.04
CA TYR A 143 12.47 -1.18 0.14
C TYR A 143 11.39 -1.12 -0.93
N PHE A 144 11.57 -1.79 -2.07
CA PHE A 144 10.65 -1.65 -3.20
C PHE A 144 10.18 -3.00 -3.74
N SER A 145 8.91 -3.05 -4.12
CA SER A 145 8.32 -4.18 -4.83
C SER A 145 7.42 -3.74 -5.97
N LEU A 146 7.26 -4.63 -6.95
CA LEU A 146 6.30 -4.50 -8.04
C LEU A 146 5.12 -5.43 -7.73
N GLN A 147 3.89 -4.92 -7.85
CA GLN A 147 2.65 -5.61 -7.50
C GLN A 147 1.66 -5.64 -8.67
N PRO A 148 1.88 -6.49 -9.69
CA PRO A 148 0.84 -6.75 -10.68
C PRO A 148 -0.28 -7.61 -10.08
N SER A 149 -1.52 -7.35 -10.47
CA SER A 149 -2.67 -8.19 -10.09
C SER A 149 -3.74 -8.21 -11.17
N VAL A 150 -4.69 -9.13 -11.02
CA VAL A 150 -5.90 -9.22 -11.83
C VAL A 150 -7.07 -9.28 -10.87
N ASN A 151 -8.02 -8.36 -11.03
CA ASN A 151 -9.14 -8.17 -10.13
C ASN A 151 -10.46 -8.15 -10.92
N VAL A 152 -11.52 -8.68 -10.33
CA VAL A 152 -12.90 -8.42 -10.75
C VAL A 152 -13.46 -7.35 -9.83
N VAL A 153 -13.96 -6.25 -10.39
CA VAL A 153 -14.41 -5.08 -9.64
C VAL A 153 -15.74 -4.56 -10.16
N ALA A 154 -16.72 -4.37 -9.28
CA ALA A 154 -18.08 -3.92 -9.64
C ALA A 154 -18.28 -2.40 -9.43
N LYS A 155 -17.50 -1.54 -10.09
CA LYS A 155 -17.46 -0.08 -9.84
C LYS A 155 -18.67 0.66 -10.43
N GLY A 156 -19.71 0.89 -9.64
CA GLY A 156 -20.94 1.58 -10.07
C GLY A 156 -21.09 3.04 -9.66
N CYS A 157 -22.25 3.59 -10.01
CA CYS A 157 -22.77 4.87 -9.54
C CYS A 157 -24.31 4.81 -9.51
N LYS A 158 -24.94 5.48 -8.54
CA LYS A 158 -26.40 5.53 -8.37
C LYS A 158 -26.93 6.95 -8.60
N ASN A 159 -28.20 7.07 -8.96
CA ASN A 159 -28.95 8.33 -9.00
C ASN A 159 -28.29 9.44 -9.84
N MET A 160 -27.77 9.09 -11.02
CA MET A 160 -27.35 10.08 -12.01
C MET A 160 -28.61 10.62 -12.71
N GLY A 161 -28.84 11.94 -12.69
CA GLY A 161 -30.08 12.51 -13.24
C GLY A 161 -29.96 13.95 -13.71
N ARG A 162 -30.95 14.39 -14.50
CA ARG A 162 -31.15 15.78 -14.93
C ARG A 162 -32.49 16.27 -14.40
N ARG A 163 -32.51 17.47 -13.81
CA ARG A 163 -33.72 18.21 -13.47
C ARG A 163 -34.16 18.98 -14.71
N GLY A 164 -35.26 18.57 -15.33
CA GLY A 164 -35.90 19.27 -16.45
C GLY A 164 -37.35 19.61 -16.15
N SER A 165 -38.00 20.38 -17.03
CA SER A 165 -39.44 20.71 -16.95
C SER A 165 -40.35 19.49 -17.12
N ASP A 166 -39.79 18.33 -17.50
CA ASP A 166 -40.51 17.18 -18.04
C ASP A 166 -40.44 15.94 -17.12
N GLY A 167 -39.88 16.09 -15.91
CA GLY A 167 -39.77 15.02 -14.91
C GLY A 167 -38.32 14.72 -14.47
N GLN A 168 -38.17 14.18 -13.26
CA GLN A 168 -36.90 13.70 -12.71
C GLN A 168 -36.72 12.23 -13.09
N GLY A 169 -35.70 11.92 -13.88
CA GLY A 169 -35.31 10.54 -14.21
C GLY A 169 -33.96 10.19 -13.57
N GLU A 170 -33.89 9.03 -12.91
CA GLU A 170 -32.66 8.54 -12.26
C GLU A 170 -32.05 7.37 -13.04
N ILE A 171 -30.74 7.45 -13.30
CA ILE A 171 -29.93 6.40 -13.89
C ILE A 171 -28.99 5.80 -12.83
N THR A 172 -29.01 4.48 -12.70
CA THR A 172 -28.02 3.70 -11.96
C THR A 172 -27.22 2.84 -12.93
N VAL A 173 -25.90 2.77 -12.76
CA VAL A 173 -25.01 1.94 -13.57
C VAL A 173 -24.11 1.09 -12.68
N ASP A 174 -24.14 -0.23 -12.91
CA ASP A 174 -23.37 -1.22 -12.15
C ASP A 174 -22.48 -2.05 -13.08
N PRO A 175 -21.39 -1.48 -13.63
CA PRO A 175 -20.44 -2.21 -14.45
C PRO A 175 -19.51 -3.08 -13.62
N VAL A 176 -19.19 -4.23 -14.19
CA VAL A 176 -18.21 -5.19 -13.70
C VAL A 176 -17.02 -5.19 -14.66
N TYR A 177 -15.86 -4.86 -14.12
CA TYR A 177 -14.60 -4.78 -14.84
C TYR A 177 -13.65 -5.89 -14.42
N LEU A 178 -12.90 -6.42 -15.38
CA LEU A 178 -11.64 -7.10 -15.15
C LEU A 178 -10.53 -6.03 -15.15
N GLU A 179 -9.96 -5.75 -13.98
CA GLU A 179 -8.98 -4.69 -13.76
C GLU A 179 -7.59 -5.27 -13.49
N ILE A 180 -6.58 -4.74 -14.19
CA ILE A 180 -5.19 -5.17 -14.15
C ILE A 180 -4.32 -3.99 -13.74
N PRO A 181 -4.09 -3.79 -12.43
CA PRO A 181 -3.16 -2.77 -11.96
C PRO A 181 -1.73 -3.31 -11.88
N VAL A 182 -0.77 -2.42 -12.11
CA VAL A 182 0.66 -2.69 -11.95
C VAL A 182 1.23 -1.62 -11.03
N LEU A 183 1.42 -1.97 -9.75
CA LEU A 183 1.81 -0.99 -8.73
C LEU A 183 3.28 -1.11 -8.36
N ILE A 184 3.94 0.02 -8.15
CA ILE A 184 5.21 0.08 -7.43
C ILE A 184 4.89 0.37 -5.97
N ALA A 185 5.51 -0.38 -5.06
CA ALA A 185 5.26 -0.30 -3.64
C ALA A 185 6.55 -0.01 -2.85
N ALA A 186 6.56 1.10 -2.11
CA ALA A 186 7.58 1.45 -1.13
C ALA A 186 7.22 0.83 0.23
N ARG A 187 8.16 0.11 0.84
CA ARG A 187 7.95 -0.74 2.03
C ARG A 187 8.79 -0.23 3.19
N PHE A 188 8.12 0.14 4.26
CA PHE A 188 8.72 0.64 5.49
C PHE A 188 8.49 -0.36 6.61
N ILE A 189 9.58 -0.90 7.15
CA ILE A 189 9.55 -1.80 8.29
C ILE A 189 9.41 -0.93 9.55
N ILE A 190 8.22 -0.91 10.16
CA ILE A 190 7.97 -0.10 11.36
C ILE A 190 8.35 -0.88 12.62
N SER A 191 8.07 -2.18 12.65
CA SER A 191 8.39 -3.06 13.77
C SER A 191 8.62 -4.49 13.31
N ASP A 192 9.05 -5.34 14.25
CA ASP A 192 9.19 -6.79 14.02
C ASP A 192 7.84 -7.47 13.68
N PHE A 193 6.72 -6.78 13.88
CA PHE A 193 5.36 -7.30 13.72
C PHE A 193 4.58 -6.68 12.55
N GLY A 194 5.08 -5.62 11.89
CA GLY A 194 4.30 -4.90 10.90
C GLY A 194 5.10 -4.09 9.90
N ARG A 195 4.65 -4.11 8.65
CA ARG A 195 5.20 -3.33 7.53
C ARG A 195 4.15 -2.35 7.02
N LEU A 196 4.50 -1.08 6.92
CA LEU A 196 3.70 -0.08 6.22
C LEU A 196 4.16 0.02 4.78
N ILE A 197 3.22 0.06 3.86
CA ILE A 197 3.47 0.04 2.43
C ILE A 197 2.72 1.19 1.81
N PHE A 198 3.38 1.95 0.94
CA PHE A 198 2.74 2.92 0.06
C PHE A 198 2.89 2.42 -1.36
N ASN A 199 1.80 2.35 -2.11
CA ASN A 199 1.82 1.87 -3.49
C ASN A 199 1.16 2.86 -4.43
N ALA A 200 1.62 2.88 -5.67
CA ALA A 200 1.02 3.65 -6.74
C ALA A 200 1.35 3.05 -8.10
N GLY A 201 0.47 3.22 -9.08
CA GLY A 201 0.71 2.78 -10.43
C GLY A 201 -0.51 2.88 -11.34
N PRO A 202 -0.33 2.60 -12.64
CA PRO A 202 -1.42 2.57 -13.60
C PRO A 202 -2.30 1.32 -13.42
N TYR A 203 -3.52 1.42 -13.92
CA TYR A 203 -4.40 0.28 -14.16
C TYR A 203 -5.00 0.35 -15.56
N ALA A 204 -5.28 -0.82 -16.12
CA ALA A 204 -6.13 -0.98 -17.29
C ALA A 204 -7.30 -1.90 -16.91
N ALA A 205 -8.48 -1.64 -17.45
CA ALA A 205 -9.68 -2.40 -17.14
C ALA A 205 -10.53 -2.65 -18.38
N ILE A 206 -11.18 -3.81 -18.41
CA ILE A 206 -12.13 -4.19 -19.45
C ILE A 206 -13.47 -4.61 -18.86
N GLY A 207 -14.54 -3.99 -19.34
CA GLY A 207 -15.92 -4.24 -18.97
C GLY A 207 -16.36 -5.61 -19.47
N ILE A 208 -16.65 -6.51 -18.54
CA ILE A 208 -17.01 -7.91 -18.82
C ILE A 208 -18.50 -8.17 -18.65
N ALA A 209 -19.17 -7.43 -17.76
CA ALA A 209 -20.60 -7.52 -17.52
C ALA A 209 -21.10 -6.21 -16.90
N GLY A 210 -22.38 -5.92 -16.96
CA GLY A 210 -22.91 -4.75 -16.26
C GLY A 210 -24.32 -4.42 -16.69
N LYS A 211 -25.14 -4.00 -15.73
CA LYS A 211 -26.52 -3.59 -15.97
C LYS A 211 -26.71 -2.13 -15.56
N GLY A 212 -27.43 -1.41 -16.40
CA GLY A 212 -27.97 -0.10 -16.08
C GLY A 212 -29.44 -0.21 -15.72
N LYS A 213 -29.94 0.73 -14.92
CA LYS A 213 -31.34 0.89 -14.59
C LYS A 213 -31.73 2.36 -14.77
N TYR A 214 -32.70 2.61 -15.63
CA TYR A 214 -33.40 3.89 -15.70
C TYR A 214 -34.68 3.79 -14.86
N THR A 215 -34.94 4.77 -14.00
CA THR A 215 -36.15 4.87 -13.18
C THR A 215 -36.84 6.19 -13.52
N ASP A 216 -38.08 6.10 -13.98
CA ASP A 216 -38.96 7.25 -14.13
C ASP A 216 -39.64 7.52 -12.78
N GLU A 217 -39.33 8.64 -12.13
CA GLU A 217 -39.92 8.96 -10.83
C GLU A 217 -41.39 9.33 -10.90
N TRP A 218 -41.89 9.76 -12.07
CA TRP A 218 -43.28 10.16 -12.25
C TRP A 218 -44.21 8.96 -12.38
N GLU A 219 -43.82 7.98 -13.21
CA GLU A 219 -44.59 6.75 -13.39
C GLU A 219 -44.23 5.66 -12.36
N GLY A 220 -43.10 5.80 -11.66
CA GLY A 220 -42.55 4.78 -10.77
C GLY A 220 -42.09 3.52 -11.51
N THR A 221 -41.94 3.59 -12.84
CA THR A 221 -41.52 2.47 -13.68
C THR A 221 -40.00 2.41 -13.79
N SER A 222 -39.47 1.23 -14.13
CA SER A 222 -38.03 1.02 -14.23
C SER A 222 -37.68 0.10 -15.39
N MET A 223 -36.67 0.49 -16.16
CA MET A 223 -36.17 -0.28 -17.30
C MET A 223 -34.70 -0.64 -17.10
N LYS A 224 -34.35 -1.90 -17.35
CA LYS A 224 -32.97 -2.39 -17.27
C LYS A 224 -32.37 -2.51 -18.67
N PHE A 225 -31.10 -2.14 -18.81
CA PHE A 225 -30.36 -2.24 -20.06
C PHE A 225 -28.95 -2.78 -19.83
N ASP A 226 -28.32 -3.28 -20.89
CA ASP A 226 -26.93 -3.76 -20.85
C ASP A 226 -25.94 -2.61 -21.04
N LEU A 227 -24.92 -2.54 -20.19
CA LEU A 227 -23.98 -1.39 -20.22
C LEU A 227 -22.97 -1.45 -21.38
N PHE A 228 -22.64 -2.65 -21.86
CA PHE A 228 -21.50 -2.88 -22.76
C PHE A 228 -21.87 -3.55 -24.09
N SER A 229 -23.13 -3.91 -24.31
CA SER A 229 -23.59 -4.72 -25.44
C SER A 229 -24.74 -4.04 -26.18
N GLY A 230 -24.79 -4.21 -27.50
CA GLY A 230 -25.78 -3.56 -28.38
C GLY A 230 -25.31 -2.19 -28.88
N ASP A 231 -26.03 -1.67 -29.88
CA ASP A 231 -25.76 -0.36 -30.49
C ASP A 231 -26.03 0.80 -29.50
N GLU A 232 -26.90 0.57 -28.50
CA GLU A 232 -27.27 1.52 -27.44
C GLU A 232 -26.37 1.43 -26.19
N ALA A 233 -25.24 0.71 -26.24
CA ALA A 233 -24.37 0.54 -25.08
C ALA A 233 -23.83 1.87 -24.55
N VAL A 234 -24.20 2.20 -23.31
CA VAL A 234 -23.94 3.49 -22.67
C VAL A 234 -22.46 3.67 -22.25
N LEU A 235 -21.78 2.58 -21.89
CA LEU A 235 -20.39 2.61 -21.45
C LEU A 235 -19.42 2.01 -22.48
N LYS A 236 -18.21 2.57 -22.52
CA LYS A 236 -17.06 1.98 -23.20
C LYS A 236 -16.57 0.79 -22.39
N ARG A 237 -16.20 -0.28 -23.09
CA ARG A 237 -15.64 -1.47 -22.45
C ARG A 237 -14.26 -1.21 -21.85
N PHE A 238 -13.43 -0.39 -22.49
CA PHE A 238 -12.08 -0.14 -22.01
C PHE A 238 -12.05 1.08 -21.08
N ASP A 239 -11.40 0.92 -19.92
CA ASP A 239 -11.05 1.98 -18.98
C ASP A 239 -9.56 1.89 -18.63
N ALA A 240 -8.96 3.02 -18.28
CA ALA A 240 -7.59 3.09 -17.82
C ALA A 240 -7.42 4.27 -16.88
N GLY A 241 -6.52 4.12 -15.91
CA GLY A 241 -6.29 5.16 -14.93
C GLY A 241 -5.09 4.92 -14.06
N VAL A 242 -5.08 5.60 -12.92
CA VAL A 242 -4.04 5.48 -11.90
C VAL A 242 -4.68 5.15 -10.56
N GLN A 243 -3.93 4.46 -9.72
CA GLN A 243 -4.30 4.21 -8.34
C GLN A 243 -3.11 4.42 -7.42
N ALA A 244 -3.41 4.85 -6.20
CA ALA A 244 -2.45 5.00 -5.12
C ALA A 244 -3.09 4.56 -3.81
N GLY A 245 -2.30 3.98 -2.93
CA GLY A 245 -2.81 3.41 -1.71
C GLY A 245 -1.75 3.23 -0.65
N PHE A 246 -2.20 2.81 0.52
CA PHE A 246 -1.32 2.35 1.58
C PHE A 246 -1.84 1.04 2.15
N ALA A 247 -0.93 0.24 2.69
CA ALA A 247 -1.27 -1.02 3.32
C ALA A 247 -0.43 -1.25 4.58
N TYR A 248 -1.04 -1.92 5.56
CA TYR A 248 -0.37 -2.42 6.74
C TYR A 248 -0.37 -3.95 6.71
N GLU A 249 0.82 -4.55 6.61
CA GLU A 249 1.01 -6.00 6.53
C GLU A 249 1.54 -6.54 7.86
N ILE A 250 0.84 -7.56 8.40
CA ILE A 250 1.25 -8.37 9.54
C ILE A 250 1.37 -9.82 9.06
N LYS A 251 2.60 -10.34 9.01
CA LYS A 251 2.90 -11.70 8.52
C LYS A 251 2.32 -11.94 7.11
N HIS A 252 1.25 -12.74 7.03
CA HIS A 252 0.56 -13.13 5.80
C HIS A 252 -0.65 -12.25 5.49
N ILE A 253 -1.07 -11.38 6.39
CA ILE A 253 -2.31 -10.60 6.26
C ILE A 253 -1.96 -9.13 6.02
N GLY A 254 -2.58 -8.51 5.02
CA GLY A 254 -2.47 -7.08 4.72
C GLY A 254 -3.83 -6.39 4.75
N PHE A 255 -3.91 -5.26 5.44
CA PHE A 255 -5.06 -4.34 5.37
C PHE A 255 -4.66 -3.18 4.47
N SER A 256 -5.50 -2.81 3.51
CA SER A 256 -5.16 -1.82 2.50
C SER A 256 -6.27 -0.81 2.29
N TYR A 257 -5.87 0.42 2.00
CA TYR A 257 -6.72 1.44 1.43
C TYR A 257 -6.16 1.84 0.07
N THR A 258 -7.02 1.90 -0.95
CA THR A 258 -6.65 2.30 -2.32
C THR A 258 -7.60 3.37 -2.83
N PHE A 259 -7.03 4.46 -3.32
CA PHE A 259 -7.70 5.46 -4.12
C PHE A 259 -7.41 5.20 -5.60
N GLY A 260 -8.44 5.24 -6.44
CA GLY A 260 -8.31 5.09 -7.89
C GLY A 260 -8.98 6.25 -8.62
N TYR A 261 -8.34 6.71 -9.69
CA TYR A 261 -8.83 7.75 -10.59
C TYR A 261 -8.71 7.26 -12.04
N GLY A 262 -9.85 7.13 -12.71
CA GLY A 262 -9.95 6.81 -14.13
C GLY A 262 -9.57 8.02 -14.97
N LEU A 263 -8.64 7.83 -15.90
CA LEU A 263 -8.18 8.86 -16.83
C LEU A 263 -9.01 8.89 -18.12
N LEU A 264 -9.79 7.84 -18.39
CA LEU A 264 -10.63 7.75 -19.57
C LEU A 264 -12.07 8.16 -19.26
N LYS A 265 -12.72 8.64 -20.32
CA LYS A 265 -14.15 8.99 -20.34
C LYS A 265 -14.96 7.71 -20.57
N PRO A 266 -15.71 7.22 -19.56
CA PRO A 266 -16.32 5.89 -19.60
C PRO A 266 -17.62 5.87 -20.43
N PHE A 267 -18.30 7.00 -20.62
CA PHE A 267 -19.55 7.08 -21.41
C PHE A 267 -19.26 7.26 -22.91
N LYS A 268 -20.04 6.60 -23.78
CA LYS A 268 -19.89 6.71 -25.25
C LYS A 268 -20.45 8.02 -25.81
N GLU A 269 -21.63 8.43 -25.36
CA GLU A 269 -22.35 9.60 -25.88
C GLU A 269 -22.76 10.56 -24.75
N TRP A 270 -21.77 11.08 -24.01
CA TRP A 270 -22.00 12.18 -23.08
C TRP A 270 -22.08 13.49 -23.87
N ASN A 271 -23.30 13.93 -24.18
CA ASN A 271 -23.55 15.10 -25.02
C ASN A 271 -22.95 16.38 -24.39
N LYS A 272 -22.53 17.36 -25.20
CA LYS A 272 -22.04 18.69 -24.75
C LYS A 272 -23.05 19.44 -23.86
N GLU A 273 -24.32 19.03 -23.88
CA GLU A 273 -25.41 19.56 -23.07
C GLU A 273 -25.35 19.13 -21.59
N TRP A 274 -24.57 18.09 -21.25
CA TRP A 274 -24.49 17.49 -19.91
C TRP A 274 -23.29 17.96 -19.07
N GLY A 275 -22.60 19.02 -19.48
CA GLY A 275 -21.42 19.53 -18.78
C GLY A 275 -20.15 18.68 -18.97
N ALA A 276 -19.22 18.77 -18.02
CA ALA A 276 -17.92 18.10 -18.11
C ALA A 276 -18.06 16.57 -17.98
N THR A 277 -17.23 15.84 -18.76
CA THR A 277 -17.36 14.38 -18.85
C THR A 277 -16.87 13.70 -17.57
N PRO A 278 -17.64 12.77 -16.99
CA PRO A 278 -17.26 12.14 -15.73
C PRO A 278 -16.03 11.25 -15.84
N HIS A 279 -15.23 11.26 -14.78
CA HIS A 279 -14.13 10.33 -14.56
C HIS A 279 -14.48 9.38 -13.41
N ASN A 280 -14.08 8.11 -13.54
CA ASN A 280 -14.30 7.11 -12.50
C ASN A 280 -13.43 7.42 -11.28
N ILE A 281 -14.02 7.49 -10.10
CA ILE A 281 -13.29 7.60 -8.83
C ILE A 281 -13.71 6.47 -7.93
N SER A 282 -12.73 5.91 -7.23
CA SER A 282 -12.97 4.82 -6.31
C SER A 282 -12.11 4.92 -5.06
N HIS A 283 -12.70 4.56 -3.94
CA HIS A 283 -12.04 4.32 -2.67
C HIS A 283 -12.28 2.87 -2.29
N ASN A 284 -11.23 2.11 -1.95
CA ASN A 284 -11.32 0.70 -1.63
C ASN A 284 -10.65 0.41 -0.28
N PHE A 285 -11.31 -0.38 0.55
CA PHE A 285 -10.72 -1.04 1.71
C PHE A 285 -10.59 -2.53 1.42
N GLY A 286 -9.36 -3.03 1.41
CA GLY A 286 -9.03 -4.39 1.01
C GLY A 286 -8.32 -5.19 2.08
N LEU A 287 -8.61 -6.49 2.12
CA LEU A 287 -7.88 -7.52 2.85
C LEU A 287 -7.07 -8.36 1.85
N LYS A 288 -5.79 -8.55 2.14
CA LYS A 288 -4.84 -9.33 1.32
C LYS A 288 -4.29 -10.49 2.14
N TYR A 289 -4.22 -11.68 1.55
CA TYR A 289 -3.50 -12.83 2.10
C TYR A 289 -2.33 -13.19 1.20
N ILE A 290 -1.11 -13.19 1.75
CA ILE A 290 0.17 -13.36 1.05
C ILE A 290 0.75 -14.72 1.40
N PHE A 291 1.18 -15.49 0.40
CA PHE A 291 1.71 -16.85 0.58
C PHE A 291 3.23 -16.88 0.88
#